data_AF-A4E8B5-F1
#
_entry.id   AF-A4E8B5-F1
#
_cell.length_a   1.000
_cell.length_b   1.000
_cell.length_c   1.000
_cell.angle_alpha   90.00
_cell.angle_beta   90.00
_cell.angle_gamma   90.00
#
_symmetry.space_group_name_H-M   'P 1'
#
loop_
_entity.id
_entity.type
_entity.pdbx_description
1 polymer ?
#
loop_
_entity_poly.entity_id
_entity_poly.type
_entity_poly.pdbx_seq_one_letter_code
_entity_poly.pdbx_strand_id
1 'polypeptide(L)'
;MKSLIEHESPLYGRIDLALELKPMDYFDAAKFYPAFSPEDKVRLYSVFGGIPFYNRLIDQSQSVRDNIIELVTEPGARLESEVPSYLNAEISKMTNANEVFGALAQGYSRWGDVLAQSHVSSGPAMADVLDKLMSLEIVQKRAPINDPTNKRKSGYFVVDPLSLFYYRYVFRNASARQLLDPEVFYDRHVFQDFEENYVPHMFEEICRQYLVRQNRTGKIEPAFDAIGKYWYDDPANKTSGEFDVVTQDPEGYAFYEAKFRKSPITQKMVDEEIAQVEATGLKCHRYGFFSRSGFEAGESDRTVFIDLPQMFG
;
A
#
# COMPACT_ATOMS: atom_id res chain seq x y z
N MET A 1 13.89 -16.69 15.13
CA MET A 1 12.81 -16.84 16.12
C MET A 1 11.74 -17.85 15.71
N LYS A 2 11.26 -17.88 14.44
CA LYS A 2 10.33 -18.93 13.96
C LYS A 2 10.86 -20.36 14.19
N SER A 3 12.17 -20.58 14.13
CA SER A 3 12.79 -21.87 14.45
C SER A 3 12.63 -22.33 15.92
N LEU A 4 12.26 -21.45 16.85
CA LEU A 4 12.09 -21.81 18.27
C LEU A 4 10.79 -22.58 18.54
N ILE A 5 9.79 -22.46 17.65
CA ILE A 5 8.49 -23.13 17.71
C ILE A 5 8.41 -24.36 16.81
N GLU A 6 9.47 -24.67 16.05
CA GLU A 6 9.54 -25.87 15.21
C GLU A 6 9.69 -27.13 16.06
N HIS A 7 9.21 -28.28 15.56
CA HIS A 7 9.22 -29.55 16.31
C HIS A 7 10.63 -30.01 16.72
N GLU A 8 11.65 -29.58 15.98
CA GLU A 8 13.06 -29.88 16.24
C GLU A 8 13.65 -29.01 17.36
N SER A 9 12.95 -27.95 17.78
CA SER A 9 13.38 -27.06 18.86
C SER A 9 13.25 -27.74 20.22
N PRO A 10 14.27 -27.65 21.09
CA PRO A 10 14.16 -28.07 22.49
C PRO A 10 13.05 -27.36 23.29
N LEU A 11 12.56 -26.22 22.78
CA LEU A 11 11.46 -25.45 23.35
C LEU A 11 10.09 -25.80 22.75
N TYR A 12 10.03 -26.76 21.83
CA TYR A 12 8.77 -27.23 21.26
C TYR A 12 7.82 -27.73 22.34
N GLY A 13 6.56 -27.28 22.27
CA GLY A 13 5.54 -27.59 23.27
C GLY A 13 5.75 -26.94 24.65
N ARG A 14 6.76 -26.07 24.82
CA ARG A 14 7.04 -25.33 26.06
C ARG A 14 6.76 -23.83 25.98
N ILE A 15 6.25 -23.37 24.84
CA ILE A 15 5.90 -21.96 24.62
C ILE A 15 4.40 -21.81 24.91
N ASP A 16 4.09 -21.13 26.01
CA ASP A 16 2.70 -20.92 26.46
C ASP A 16 1.98 -19.83 25.64
N LEU A 17 2.73 -18.82 25.17
CA LEU A 17 2.20 -17.71 24.38
C LEU A 17 3.22 -17.27 23.32
N ALA A 18 2.79 -17.27 22.07
CA ALA A 18 3.50 -16.64 20.97
C ALA A 18 2.69 -15.44 20.49
N LEU A 19 3.24 -14.23 20.67
CA LEU A 19 2.64 -12.99 20.16
C LEU A 19 3.36 -12.58 18.89
N GLU A 20 2.64 -12.55 17.77
CA GLU A 20 3.13 -11.99 16.52
C GLU A 20 2.80 -10.50 16.48
N LEU A 21 3.80 -9.65 16.67
CA LEU A 21 3.64 -8.20 16.57
C LEU A 21 3.76 -7.77 15.10
N LYS A 22 2.64 -7.33 14.53
CA LYS A 22 2.58 -6.77 13.18
C LYS A 22 2.86 -5.25 13.21
N PRO A 23 3.26 -4.66 12.06
CA PRO A 23 3.24 -3.20 11.90
C PRO A 23 1.86 -2.62 12.22
N MET A 24 1.84 -1.40 12.76
CA MET A 24 0.61 -0.67 13.05
C MET A 24 -0.14 -0.30 11.76
N ASP A 25 -1.46 -0.18 11.87
CA ASP A 25 -2.25 0.47 10.83
C ASP A 25 -1.99 1.99 10.80
N TYR A 26 -2.53 2.67 9.80
CA TYR A 26 -2.40 4.11 9.61
C TYR A 26 -2.92 4.91 10.82
N PHE A 27 -3.94 4.40 11.52
CA PHE A 27 -4.59 5.08 12.62
C PHE A 27 -3.71 5.05 13.87
N ASP A 28 -3.16 3.89 14.21
CA ASP A 28 -2.28 3.73 15.36
C ASP A 28 -0.89 4.36 15.11
N ALA A 29 -0.38 4.31 13.87
CA ALA A 29 0.84 5.04 13.49
C ALA A 29 0.69 6.56 13.66
N ALA A 30 -0.45 7.13 13.26
CA ALA A 30 -0.72 8.56 13.37
C ALA A 30 -0.71 9.11 14.81
N LYS A 31 -0.77 8.24 15.82
CA LYS A 31 -0.65 8.63 17.24
C LYS A 31 0.76 9.06 17.64
N PHE A 32 1.79 8.74 16.85
CA PHE A 32 3.15 9.21 17.08
C PHE A 32 3.32 10.68 16.70
N TYR A 33 2.50 11.18 15.79
CA TYR A 33 2.60 12.53 15.22
C TYR A 33 1.22 13.24 15.19
N PRO A 34 0.56 13.38 16.35
CA PRO A 34 -0.83 13.84 16.44
C PRO A 34 -1.05 15.28 15.93
N ALA A 35 -0.03 16.14 15.98
CA ALA A 35 -0.12 17.55 15.59
C ALA A 35 -0.30 17.76 14.07
N PHE A 36 0.06 16.77 13.25
CA PHE A 36 -0.11 16.86 11.80
C PHE A 36 -1.59 16.78 11.38
N SER A 37 -1.89 17.46 10.27
CA SER A 37 -3.20 17.38 9.63
C SER A 37 -3.50 15.95 9.16
N PRO A 38 -4.78 15.57 8.97
CA PRO A 38 -5.12 14.28 8.39
C PRO A 38 -4.47 14.01 7.02
N GLU A 39 -4.32 15.05 6.19
CA GLU A 39 -3.63 14.92 4.90
C GLU A 39 -2.15 14.56 5.08
N ASP A 40 -1.48 15.22 6.00
CA ASP A 40 -0.06 14.98 6.29
C ASP A 40 0.15 13.63 6.97
N LYS A 41 -0.80 13.18 7.79
CA LYS A 41 -0.79 11.84 8.36
C LYS A 41 -0.83 10.75 7.29
N VAL A 42 -1.61 10.96 6.22
CA VAL A 42 -1.61 10.07 5.04
C VAL A 42 -0.24 10.07 4.36
N ARG A 43 0.35 11.24 4.11
CA ARG A 43 1.69 11.34 3.50
C ARG A 43 2.78 10.67 4.33
N LEU A 44 2.82 10.93 5.64
CA LEU A 44 3.80 10.34 6.56
C LEU A 44 3.64 8.82 6.62
N TYR A 45 2.43 8.30 6.78
CA TYR A 45 2.20 6.85 6.77
C TYR A 45 2.59 6.21 5.43
N SER A 46 2.39 6.92 4.33
CA SER A 46 2.77 6.46 2.99
C SER A 46 4.27 6.24 2.85
N VAL A 47 5.11 6.86 3.69
CA VAL A 47 6.58 6.69 3.68
C VAL A 47 7.03 5.80 4.83
N PHE A 48 6.61 6.08 6.05
CA PHE A 48 7.15 5.45 7.27
C PHE A 48 6.35 4.21 7.72
N GLY A 49 5.15 4.01 7.17
CA GLY A 49 4.30 2.86 7.46
C GLY A 49 4.02 2.65 8.95
N GLY A 50 3.80 1.39 9.33
CA GLY A 50 3.37 1.00 10.67
C GLY A 50 4.48 0.75 11.68
N ILE A 51 5.75 1.01 11.37
CA ILE A 51 6.87 0.62 12.23
C ILE A 51 7.09 1.67 13.33
N PRO A 52 6.95 1.34 14.63
CA PRO A 52 7.06 2.32 15.71
C PRO A 52 8.40 3.07 15.75
N PHE A 53 9.50 2.39 15.41
CA PHE A 53 10.83 2.99 15.40
C PHE A 53 10.92 4.15 14.40
N TYR A 54 10.40 4.00 13.17
CA TYR A 54 10.41 5.05 12.16
C TYR A 54 9.51 6.22 12.58
N ASN A 55 8.28 5.90 13.01
CA ASN A 55 7.29 6.91 13.38
C ASN A 55 7.72 7.77 14.59
N ARG A 56 8.54 7.24 15.51
CA ARG A 56 9.11 8.00 16.64
C ARG A 56 10.14 9.05 16.20
N LEU A 57 10.74 8.91 15.03
CA LEU A 57 11.76 9.85 14.54
C LEU A 57 11.15 11.10 13.88
N ILE A 58 9.86 11.08 13.59
CA ILE A 58 9.15 12.19 12.93
C ILE A 58 9.14 13.41 13.87
N ASP A 59 9.68 14.53 13.38
CA ASP A 59 9.66 15.82 14.05
C ASP A 59 8.40 16.59 13.65
N GLN A 60 7.51 16.79 14.61
CA GLN A 60 6.24 17.51 14.42
C GLN A 60 6.39 19.03 14.30
N SER A 61 7.58 19.58 14.53
CA SER A 61 7.88 20.99 14.28
C SER A 61 8.26 21.27 12.83
N GLN A 62 8.53 20.22 12.04
CA GLN A 62 8.94 20.31 10.65
C GLN A 62 7.80 19.94 9.69
N SER A 63 7.97 20.27 8.41
CA SER A 63 7.03 19.83 7.38
C SER A 63 7.18 18.34 7.07
N VAL A 64 6.19 17.77 6.36
CA VAL A 64 6.30 16.40 5.82
C VAL A 64 7.50 16.27 4.88
N ARG A 65 7.74 17.30 4.04
CA ARG A 65 8.86 17.33 3.11
C ARG A 65 10.18 17.23 3.86
N ASP A 66 10.38 18.06 4.88
CA ASP A 66 11.65 18.13 5.60
C ASP A 66 11.91 16.82 6.36
N ASN A 67 10.89 16.25 6.99
CA ASN A 67 10.98 14.92 7.61
C ASN A 67 11.41 13.83 6.61
N ILE A 68 10.86 13.83 5.39
CA ILE A 68 11.25 12.85 4.37
C ILE A 68 12.70 13.09 3.90
N ILE A 69 13.10 14.36 3.77
CA ILE A 69 14.46 14.73 3.38
C ILE A 69 15.46 14.23 4.41
N GLU A 70 15.31 14.64 5.68
CA GLU A 70 16.24 14.34 6.77
C GLU A 70 16.27 12.84 7.14
N LEU A 71 15.11 12.19 7.15
CA LEU A 71 15.02 10.81 7.61
C LEU A 71 15.33 9.78 6.52
N VAL A 72 15.14 10.11 5.24
CA VAL A 72 15.19 9.11 4.15
C VAL A 72 16.04 9.52 2.96
N THR A 73 15.84 10.70 2.37
CA THR A 73 16.42 10.97 1.03
C THR A 73 17.80 11.62 1.05
N GLU A 74 18.15 12.36 2.11
CA GLU A 74 19.48 12.98 2.16
C GLU A 74 20.61 11.94 2.29
N PRO A 75 21.81 12.20 1.76
CA PRO A 75 22.98 11.35 2.00
C PRO A 75 23.33 11.26 3.49
N GLY A 76 23.36 10.05 4.04
CA GLY A 76 23.60 9.81 5.46
C GLY A 76 22.34 9.87 6.33
N ALA A 77 21.15 9.97 5.71
CA ALA A 77 19.88 10.01 6.41
C ALA A 77 19.71 8.84 7.39
N ARG A 78 18.97 9.09 8.48
CA ARG A 78 18.87 8.12 9.58
C ARG A 78 18.33 6.75 9.14
N LEU A 79 17.40 6.72 8.19
CA LEU A 79 16.77 5.50 7.68
C LEU A 79 17.35 5.02 6.35
N GLU A 80 18.42 5.66 5.83
CA GLU A 80 19.02 5.31 4.54
C GLU A 80 19.40 3.82 4.45
N SER A 81 19.97 3.30 5.54
CA SER A 81 20.48 1.93 5.59
C SER A 81 19.45 0.89 6.04
N GLU A 82 18.25 1.29 6.49
CA GLU A 82 17.29 0.35 7.06
C GLU A 82 16.87 -0.71 6.03
N VAL A 83 16.41 -0.26 4.85
CA VAL A 83 15.98 -1.14 3.76
C VAL A 83 17.08 -2.09 3.30
N PRO A 84 18.29 -1.61 2.94
CA PRO A 84 19.40 -2.51 2.61
C PRO A 84 19.78 -3.46 3.75
N SER A 85 19.72 -3.03 5.02
CA SER A 85 20.23 -3.82 6.14
C SER A 85 19.42 -5.08 6.39
N TYR A 86 18.09 -5.01 6.48
CA TYR A 86 17.30 -6.22 6.69
C TYR A 86 17.25 -7.11 5.44
N LEU A 87 17.34 -6.54 4.23
CA LEU A 87 17.43 -7.33 3.00
C LEU A 87 18.76 -8.10 2.94
N ASN A 88 19.87 -7.45 3.28
CA ASN A 88 21.21 -8.07 3.33
C ASN A 88 21.27 -9.20 4.37
N ALA A 89 20.55 -9.07 5.49
CA ALA A 89 20.52 -10.10 6.52
C ALA A 89 19.79 -11.38 6.05
N GLU A 90 18.89 -11.26 5.08
CA GLU A 90 17.90 -12.29 4.76
C GLU A 90 18.05 -12.86 3.34
N ILE A 91 18.70 -12.13 2.42
CA ILE A 91 18.83 -12.47 1.01
C ILE A 91 20.30 -12.58 0.61
N SER A 92 20.74 -13.78 0.25
CA SER A 92 22.14 -14.03 -0.14
C SER A 92 22.56 -13.35 -1.46
N LYS A 93 21.62 -13.11 -2.38
CA LYS A 93 21.88 -12.50 -3.71
C LYS A 93 21.09 -11.20 -3.87
N MET A 94 21.64 -10.12 -3.33
CA MET A 94 21.00 -8.80 -3.33
C MET A 94 20.71 -8.23 -4.71
N THR A 95 21.53 -8.52 -5.72
CA THR A 95 21.30 -8.02 -7.08
C THR A 95 19.93 -8.43 -7.61
N ASN A 96 19.56 -9.71 -7.50
CA ASN A 96 18.25 -10.17 -7.96
C ASN A 96 17.10 -9.55 -7.17
N ALA A 97 17.28 -9.37 -5.86
CA ALA A 97 16.26 -8.71 -5.04
C ALA A 97 16.06 -7.25 -5.43
N ASN A 98 17.15 -6.50 -5.63
CA ASN A 98 17.09 -5.11 -6.04
C ASN A 98 16.39 -4.94 -7.39
N GLU A 99 16.65 -5.82 -8.36
CA GLU A 99 16.00 -5.74 -9.65
C GLU A 99 14.50 -6.09 -9.59
N VAL A 100 14.13 -7.14 -8.84
CA VAL A 100 12.72 -7.50 -8.62
C VAL A 100 11.99 -6.35 -7.92
N PHE A 101 12.56 -5.79 -6.86
CA PHE A 101 12.00 -4.61 -6.19
C PHE A 101 11.89 -3.41 -7.12
N GLY A 102 12.91 -3.15 -7.94
CA GLY A 102 12.90 -2.06 -8.91
C GLY A 102 11.74 -2.18 -9.89
N ALA A 103 11.46 -3.40 -10.38
CA ALA A 103 10.31 -3.66 -11.24
C ALA A 103 8.98 -3.48 -10.48
N LEU A 104 8.84 -4.05 -9.28
CA LEU A 104 7.62 -3.91 -8.47
C LEU A 104 7.33 -2.44 -8.11
N ALA A 105 8.34 -1.67 -7.71
CA ALA A 105 8.22 -0.27 -7.32
C ALA A 105 7.85 0.66 -8.50
N GLN A 106 8.13 0.22 -9.73
CA GLN A 106 7.69 0.89 -10.97
C GLN A 106 6.24 0.54 -11.36
N GLY A 107 5.58 -0.36 -10.63
CA GLY A 107 4.18 -0.73 -10.87
C GLY A 107 3.98 -2.02 -11.67
N TYR A 108 5.05 -2.71 -12.07
CA TYR A 108 4.92 -4.04 -12.66
C TYR A 108 4.53 -5.04 -11.57
N SER A 109 3.36 -5.67 -11.69
CA SER A 109 2.86 -6.58 -10.65
C SER A 109 2.67 -8.02 -11.13
N ARG A 110 2.42 -8.25 -12.44
CA ARG A 110 2.20 -9.60 -12.97
C ARG A 110 3.52 -10.33 -13.16
N TRP A 111 3.52 -11.63 -12.90
CA TRP A 111 4.72 -12.48 -13.01
C TRP A 111 5.51 -12.27 -14.31
N GLY A 112 4.82 -12.28 -15.46
CA GLY A 112 5.46 -12.11 -16.77
C GLY A 112 6.12 -10.75 -16.94
N ASP A 113 5.45 -9.69 -16.47
CA ASP A 113 5.93 -8.31 -16.58
C ASP A 113 7.12 -8.09 -15.64
N VAL A 114 7.05 -8.58 -14.40
CA VAL A 114 8.17 -8.51 -13.44
C VAL A 114 9.37 -9.29 -13.97
N LEU A 115 9.18 -10.49 -14.52
CA LEU A 115 10.27 -11.28 -15.10
C LEU A 115 10.93 -10.59 -16.29
N ALA A 116 10.13 -9.95 -17.15
CA ALA A 116 10.64 -9.21 -18.30
C ALA A 116 11.44 -7.97 -17.91
N GLN A 117 11.06 -7.29 -16.83
CA GLN A 117 11.64 -6.00 -16.43
C GLN A 117 12.76 -6.11 -15.40
N SER A 118 12.75 -7.12 -14.53
CA SER A 118 13.73 -7.28 -13.45
C SER A 118 15.08 -7.86 -13.90
N HIS A 119 15.31 -8.10 -15.20
CA HIS A 119 16.59 -8.62 -15.73
C HIS A 119 17.20 -9.83 -14.99
N VAL A 120 16.41 -10.53 -14.18
CA VAL A 120 16.86 -11.66 -13.37
C VAL A 120 17.21 -12.84 -14.26
N SER A 121 18.19 -13.63 -13.84
CA SER A 121 18.76 -14.69 -14.67
C SER A 121 17.77 -15.76 -15.10
N SER A 122 16.69 -15.99 -14.33
CA SER A 122 15.68 -17.01 -14.64
C SER A 122 14.41 -16.85 -13.80
N GLY A 123 13.32 -17.49 -14.24
CA GLY A 123 12.06 -17.58 -13.49
C GLY A 123 12.21 -18.21 -12.09
N PRO A 124 12.93 -19.35 -11.93
CA PRO A 124 13.21 -19.91 -10.60
C PRO A 124 13.96 -18.95 -9.67
N ALA A 125 14.94 -18.21 -10.19
CA ALA A 125 15.65 -17.21 -9.38
C ALA A 125 14.73 -16.09 -8.92
N MET A 126 13.75 -15.68 -9.74
CA MET A 126 12.72 -14.73 -9.33
C MET A 126 11.76 -15.32 -8.30
N ALA A 127 11.39 -16.60 -8.43
CA ALA A 127 10.54 -17.30 -7.46
C ALA A 127 11.19 -17.29 -6.07
N ASP A 128 12.46 -17.69 -5.99
CA ASP A 128 13.21 -17.73 -4.73
C ASP A 128 13.28 -16.35 -4.06
N VAL A 129 13.47 -15.30 -4.86
CA VAL A 129 13.47 -13.91 -4.37
C VAL A 129 12.08 -13.53 -3.85
N LEU A 130 11.02 -13.70 -4.64
CA LEU A 130 9.66 -13.34 -4.23
C LEU A 130 9.22 -14.12 -3.00
N ASP A 131 9.54 -15.42 -2.90
CA ASP A 131 9.24 -16.24 -1.73
C ASP A 131 9.93 -15.70 -0.49
N LYS A 132 11.19 -15.29 -0.61
CA LYS A 132 11.90 -14.64 0.50
C LYS A 132 11.29 -13.29 0.87
N LEU A 133 10.96 -12.44 -0.10
CA LEU A 133 10.32 -11.14 0.16
C LEU A 133 8.92 -11.28 0.78
N MET A 134 8.16 -12.29 0.38
CA MET A 134 6.89 -12.64 1.02
C MET A 134 7.08 -13.16 2.44
N SER A 135 8.12 -13.96 2.69
CA SER A 135 8.43 -14.45 4.05
C SER A 135 8.83 -13.35 5.02
N LEU A 136 9.36 -12.24 4.50
CA LEU A 136 9.69 -11.02 5.23
C LEU A 136 8.50 -10.06 5.36
N GLU A 137 7.35 -10.41 4.77
CA GLU A 137 6.12 -9.60 4.74
C GLU A 137 6.29 -8.24 4.06
N ILE A 138 7.31 -8.09 3.21
CA ILE A 138 7.58 -6.87 2.45
C ILE A 138 6.84 -6.87 1.12
N VAL A 139 6.64 -8.05 0.53
CA VAL A 139 5.88 -8.26 -0.70
C VAL A 139 4.69 -9.15 -0.39
N GLN A 140 3.56 -8.89 -1.01
CA GLN A 140 2.40 -9.78 -0.98
C GLN A 140 1.97 -10.16 -2.38
N LYS A 141 1.58 -11.43 -2.53
CA LYS A 141 0.85 -11.88 -3.70
C LYS A 141 -0.64 -11.66 -3.47
N ARG A 142 -1.29 -10.89 -4.35
CA ARG A 142 -2.72 -10.60 -4.29
C ARG A 142 -3.41 -11.17 -5.54
N ALA A 143 -4.50 -11.89 -5.33
CA ALA A 143 -5.39 -12.36 -6.39
C ALA A 143 -6.70 -11.54 -6.36
N PRO A 144 -7.44 -11.46 -7.48
CA PRO A 144 -8.74 -10.80 -7.48
C PRO A 144 -9.71 -11.47 -6.49
N ILE A 145 -10.49 -10.66 -5.78
CA ILE A 145 -11.47 -11.14 -4.80
C ILE A 145 -12.52 -12.07 -5.43
N ASN A 146 -12.87 -11.81 -6.70
CA ASN A 146 -13.82 -12.58 -7.48
C ASN A 146 -13.22 -13.80 -8.21
N ASP A 147 -11.89 -13.99 -8.12
CA ASP A 147 -11.19 -15.13 -8.72
C ASP A 147 -9.91 -15.49 -7.92
N PRO A 148 -10.05 -15.88 -6.64
CA PRO A 148 -8.94 -15.91 -5.68
C PRO A 148 -7.89 -17.00 -5.97
N THR A 149 -8.23 -18.01 -6.78
CA THR A 149 -7.31 -19.11 -7.14
C THR A 149 -6.58 -18.86 -8.47
N ASN A 150 -6.87 -17.75 -9.16
CA ASN A 150 -6.33 -17.48 -10.48
C ASN A 150 -4.89 -16.97 -10.42
N LYS A 151 -3.96 -17.90 -10.61
CA LYS A 151 -2.52 -17.62 -10.66
C LYS A 151 -2.11 -16.65 -11.78
N ARG A 152 -2.86 -16.59 -12.89
CA ARG A 152 -2.54 -15.70 -14.03
C ARG A 152 -2.95 -14.25 -13.77
N LYS A 153 -4.02 -14.05 -13.00
CA LYS A 153 -4.50 -12.72 -12.58
C LYS A 153 -3.92 -12.27 -11.24
N SER A 154 -3.13 -13.11 -10.59
CA SER A 154 -2.42 -12.73 -9.37
C SER A 154 -1.26 -11.79 -9.69
N GLY A 155 -1.10 -10.75 -8.87
CA GLY A 155 0.04 -9.84 -8.90
C GLY A 155 0.85 -9.88 -7.61
N TYR A 156 2.06 -9.33 -7.67
CA TYR A 156 2.96 -9.12 -6.55
C TYR A 156 3.06 -7.61 -6.27
N PHE A 157 2.98 -7.24 -5.00
CA PHE A 157 2.94 -5.84 -4.57
C PHE A 157 3.86 -5.65 -3.36
N VAL A 158 4.68 -4.60 -3.38
CA VAL A 158 5.42 -4.19 -2.18
C VAL A 158 4.41 -3.57 -1.22
N VAL A 159 4.34 -4.11 0.00
CA VAL A 159 3.38 -3.68 1.03
C VAL A 159 4.05 -2.98 2.20
N ASP A 160 5.37 -3.02 2.30
CA ASP A 160 6.13 -2.20 3.24
C ASP A 160 6.35 -0.78 2.65
N PRO A 161 5.79 0.28 3.25
CA PRO A 161 5.85 1.63 2.69
C PRO A 161 7.28 2.15 2.53
N LEU A 162 8.16 1.91 3.52
CA LEU A 162 9.54 2.41 3.47
C LEU A 162 10.34 1.72 2.36
N SER A 163 10.19 0.39 2.19
CA SER A 163 10.77 -0.35 1.06
C SER A 163 10.31 0.23 -0.27
N LEU A 164 9.00 0.44 -0.43
CA LEU A 164 8.43 0.92 -1.68
C LEU A 164 8.94 2.34 -2.00
N PHE A 165 8.98 3.23 -1.01
CA PHE A 165 9.53 4.58 -1.14
C PHE A 165 11.02 4.53 -1.53
N TYR A 166 11.81 3.73 -0.82
CA TYR A 166 13.24 3.59 -1.04
C TYR A 166 13.54 3.13 -2.47
N TYR A 167 12.90 2.07 -2.95
CA TYR A 167 13.17 1.56 -4.30
C TYR A 167 12.66 2.47 -5.41
N ARG A 168 11.54 3.18 -5.18
CA ARG A 168 10.98 4.09 -6.17
C ARG A 168 11.81 5.36 -6.36
N TYR A 169 12.34 5.92 -5.27
CA TYR A 169 12.99 7.24 -5.28
C TYR A 169 14.48 7.20 -4.96
N VAL A 170 14.88 6.53 -3.88
CA VAL A 170 16.26 6.58 -3.35
C VAL A 170 17.18 5.68 -4.18
N PHE A 171 16.85 4.40 -4.30
CA PHE A 171 17.64 3.42 -5.04
C PHE A 171 17.73 3.79 -6.52
N ARG A 172 16.58 4.08 -7.14
CA ARG A 172 16.48 4.43 -8.57
C ARG A 172 17.33 5.65 -8.94
N ASN A 173 17.41 6.64 -8.05
CA ASN A 173 18.11 7.90 -8.31
C ASN A 173 19.39 8.04 -7.48
N ALA A 174 20.01 6.93 -7.06
CA ALA A 174 21.16 6.93 -6.15
C ALA A 174 22.31 7.83 -6.63
N SER A 175 22.61 7.83 -7.93
CA SER A 175 23.66 8.70 -8.51
C SER A 175 23.31 10.18 -8.40
N ALA A 176 22.07 10.57 -8.72
CA ALA A 176 21.64 11.97 -8.64
C ALA A 176 21.61 12.44 -7.17
N ARG A 177 21.18 11.56 -6.26
CA ARG A 177 21.14 11.81 -4.80
C ARG A 177 22.50 12.17 -4.21
N GLN A 178 23.58 11.60 -4.74
CA GLN A 178 24.95 11.88 -4.28
C GLN A 178 25.54 13.19 -4.84
N LEU A 179 24.97 13.73 -5.92
CA LEU A 179 25.51 14.89 -6.63
C LEU A 179 24.72 16.17 -6.39
N LEU A 180 23.46 16.05 -6.01
CA LEU A 180 22.55 17.17 -5.81
C LEU A 180 22.45 17.53 -4.33
N ASP A 181 22.15 18.81 -4.08
CA ASP A 181 21.65 19.26 -2.79
C ASP A 181 20.36 18.49 -2.41
N PRO A 182 20.16 18.10 -1.13
CA PRO A 182 19.01 17.26 -0.72
C PRO A 182 17.64 17.83 -1.09
N GLU A 183 17.47 19.16 -0.98
CA GLU A 183 16.22 19.81 -1.35
C GLU A 183 15.99 19.76 -2.86
N VAL A 184 17.03 20.04 -3.64
CA VAL A 184 16.99 19.97 -5.10
C VAL A 184 16.72 18.55 -5.58
N PHE A 185 17.29 17.54 -4.92
CA PHE A 185 17.01 16.13 -5.21
C PHE A 185 15.54 15.80 -5.00
N TYR A 186 14.99 16.17 -3.83
CA TYR A 186 13.60 15.91 -3.49
C TYR A 186 12.65 16.55 -4.51
N ASP A 187 12.86 17.82 -4.84
CA ASP A 187 11.97 18.55 -5.74
C ASP A 187 12.01 17.99 -7.17
N ARG A 188 13.17 17.52 -7.65
CA ARG A 188 13.33 17.00 -9.02
C ARG A 188 12.92 15.53 -9.19
N HIS A 189 13.14 14.71 -8.16
CA HIS A 189 13.03 13.25 -8.29
C HIS A 189 11.95 12.62 -7.42
N VAL A 190 11.38 13.35 -6.46
CA VAL A 190 10.41 12.84 -5.49
C VAL A 190 9.10 13.59 -5.58
N PHE A 191 9.11 14.90 -5.37
CA PHE A 191 7.91 15.71 -5.04
C PHE A 191 6.71 15.49 -5.97
N GLN A 192 6.89 15.64 -7.29
CA GLN A 192 5.77 15.57 -8.23
C GLN A 192 5.13 14.17 -8.24
N ASP A 193 5.93 13.12 -8.42
CA ASP A 193 5.43 11.75 -8.44
C ASP A 193 4.89 11.31 -7.06
N PHE A 194 5.48 11.85 -5.98
CA PHE A 194 5.03 11.62 -4.62
C PHE A 194 3.59 12.10 -4.41
N GLU A 195 3.28 13.35 -4.78
CA GLU A 195 1.95 13.93 -4.61
C GLU A 195 0.94 13.40 -5.65
N GLU A 196 1.35 13.20 -6.90
CA GLU A 196 0.42 12.90 -8.00
C GLU A 196 0.10 11.40 -8.16
N ASN A 197 1.03 10.50 -7.78
CA ASN A 197 0.88 9.07 -8.03
C ASN A 197 1.08 8.22 -6.77
N TYR A 198 2.15 8.45 -6.01
CA TYR A 198 2.53 7.57 -4.90
C TYR A 198 1.59 7.67 -3.70
N VAL A 199 1.36 8.87 -3.18
CA VAL A 199 0.45 9.07 -2.04
C VAL A 199 -0.99 8.69 -2.42
N PRO A 200 -1.53 9.05 -3.60
CA PRO A 200 -2.83 8.54 -4.03
C PRO A 200 -2.94 7.01 -4.05
N HIS A 201 -1.90 6.31 -4.53
CA HIS A 201 -1.90 4.85 -4.52
C HIS A 201 -1.82 4.28 -3.09
N MET A 202 -0.97 4.86 -2.22
CA MET A 202 -0.89 4.46 -0.82
C MET A 202 -2.18 4.77 -0.05
N PHE A 203 -2.92 5.79 -0.47
CA PHE A 203 -4.21 6.13 0.12
C PHE A 203 -5.25 5.02 -0.07
N GLU A 204 -5.21 4.27 -1.16
CA GLU A 204 -6.07 3.09 -1.35
C GLU A 204 -5.84 2.04 -0.24
N GLU A 205 -4.59 1.77 0.12
CA GLU A 205 -4.25 0.84 1.20
C GLU A 205 -4.68 1.39 2.57
N ILE A 206 -4.54 2.70 2.81
CA ILE A 206 -5.06 3.35 4.02
C ILE A 206 -6.59 3.21 4.11
N CYS A 207 -7.31 3.38 2.99
CA CYS A 207 -8.76 3.17 2.93
C CYS A 207 -9.12 1.71 3.24
N ARG A 208 -8.36 0.73 2.71
CA ARG A 208 -8.54 -0.69 3.06
C ARG A 208 -8.37 -0.93 4.56
N GLN A 209 -7.34 -0.34 5.17
CA GLN A 209 -7.11 -0.45 6.61
C GLN A 209 -8.24 0.17 7.43
N TYR A 210 -8.76 1.34 7.01
CA TYR A 210 -9.93 1.96 7.63
C TYR A 210 -11.14 1.01 7.58
N LEU A 211 -11.47 0.44 6.42
CA LEU A 211 -12.60 -0.47 6.26
C LEU A 211 -12.45 -1.71 7.15
N VAL A 212 -11.27 -2.33 7.17
CA VAL A 212 -10.97 -3.48 8.05
C VAL A 212 -11.16 -3.10 9.52
N ARG A 213 -10.74 -1.90 9.92
CA ARG A 213 -10.91 -1.41 11.28
C ARG A 213 -12.38 -1.21 11.63
N GLN A 214 -13.15 -0.54 10.77
CA GLN A 214 -14.59 -0.35 11.00
C GLN A 214 -15.34 -1.69 11.07
N ASN A 215 -15.01 -2.63 10.19
CA ASN A 215 -15.57 -3.99 10.17
C ASN A 215 -15.29 -4.73 11.49
N ARG A 216 -14.04 -4.72 11.97
CA ARG A 216 -13.65 -5.33 13.26
C ARG A 216 -14.35 -4.71 14.47
N THR A 217 -14.72 -3.43 14.39
CA THR A 217 -15.45 -2.73 15.45
C THR A 217 -16.98 -2.86 15.35
N GLY A 218 -17.51 -3.61 14.39
CA GLY A 218 -18.97 -3.78 14.20
C GLY A 218 -19.67 -2.53 13.68
N LYS A 219 -18.96 -1.64 12.99
CA LYS A 219 -19.52 -0.40 12.40
C LYS A 219 -19.94 -0.56 10.94
N ILE A 220 -19.59 -1.69 10.30
CA ILE A 220 -20.04 -2.05 8.96
C ILE A 220 -20.98 -3.23 9.13
N GLU A 221 -22.23 -3.06 8.65
CA GLU A 221 -23.26 -4.08 8.66
C GLU A 221 -23.84 -4.26 7.23
N PRO A 222 -23.96 -5.51 6.73
CA PRO A 222 -23.38 -6.72 7.33
C PRO A 222 -21.84 -6.67 7.32
N ALA A 223 -21.20 -7.39 8.25
CA ALA A 223 -19.75 -7.52 8.25
C ALA A 223 -19.27 -8.21 6.96
N PHE A 224 -18.17 -7.72 6.38
CA PHE A 224 -17.57 -8.34 5.21
C PHE A 224 -16.54 -9.41 5.57
N ASP A 225 -16.46 -10.45 4.73
CA ASP A 225 -15.55 -11.58 4.91
C ASP A 225 -14.24 -11.42 4.11
N ALA A 226 -14.28 -10.62 3.03
CA ALA A 226 -13.12 -10.38 2.18
C ALA A 226 -13.03 -8.93 1.71
N ILE A 227 -11.79 -8.48 1.47
CA ILE A 227 -11.46 -7.18 0.90
C ILE A 227 -10.29 -7.33 -0.08
N GLY A 228 -10.42 -6.80 -1.30
CA GLY A 228 -9.49 -7.12 -2.38
C GLY A 228 -9.67 -6.22 -3.59
N LYS A 229 -8.84 -6.46 -4.61
CA LYS A 229 -9.11 -5.92 -5.95
C LYS A 229 -10.18 -6.76 -6.61
N TYR A 230 -11.08 -6.16 -7.37
CA TYR A 230 -12.03 -6.89 -8.22
C TYR A 230 -11.61 -6.74 -9.67
N TRP A 231 -11.49 -7.85 -10.39
CA TRP A 231 -11.13 -7.83 -11.80
C TRP A 231 -12.36 -7.99 -12.68
N TYR A 232 -12.46 -7.22 -13.76
CA TYR A 232 -13.54 -7.34 -14.72
C TYR A 232 -13.04 -7.29 -16.17
N ASP A 233 -13.79 -7.96 -17.04
CA ASP A 233 -13.68 -7.79 -18.48
C ASP A 233 -14.60 -6.64 -18.91
N ASP A 234 -14.12 -5.84 -19.87
CA ASP A 234 -14.92 -4.86 -20.59
C ASP A 234 -14.98 -5.27 -22.08
N PRO A 235 -15.92 -6.15 -22.46
CA PRO A 235 -16.05 -6.61 -23.84
C PRO A 235 -16.40 -5.48 -24.82
N ALA A 236 -17.07 -4.43 -24.35
CA ALA A 236 -17.49 -3.31 -25.19
C ALA A 236 -16.28 -2.52 -25.69
N ASN A 237 -15.31 -2.27 -24.82
CA ASN A 237 -14.06 -1.59 -25.17
C ASN A 237 -12.91 -2.55 -25.52
N LYS A 238 -13.15 -3.87 -25.44
CA LYS A 238 -12.14 -4.94 -25.60
C LYS A 238 -10.94 -4.77 -24.66
N THR A 239 -11.21 -4.29 -23.46
CA THR A 239 -10.24 -4.07 -22.40
C THR A 239 -10.59 -4.93 -21.18
N SER A 240 -9.70 -4.95 -20.20
CA SER A 240 -10.00 -5.47 -18.87
C SER A 240 -9.57 -4.41 -17.87
N GLY A 241 -10.25 -4.36 -16.73
CA GLY A 241 -9.98 -3.40 -15.67
C GLY A 241 -9.95 -4.05 -14.31
N GLU A 242 -9.59 -3.25 -13.31
CA GLU A 242 -9.66 -3.63 -11.92
C GLU A 242 -10.21 -2.48 -11.07
N PHE A 243 -10.98 -2.83 -10.05
CA PHE A 243 -11.36 -1.93 -8.97
C PHE A 243 -10.45 -2.23 -7.76
N ASP A 244 -9.77 -1.22 -7.22
CA ASP A 244 -8.71 -1.42 -6.23
C ASP A 244 -9.22 -1.82 -4.84
N VAL A 245 -10.40 -1.33 -4.46
CA VAL A 245 -11.00 -1.57 -3.15
C VAL A 245 -12.44 -2.05 -3.30
N VAL A 246 -12.62 -3.36 -3.11
CA VAL A 246 -13.93 -4.01 -3.08
C VAL A 246 -14.01 -4.91 -1.87
N THR A 247 -15.14 -4.85 -1.14
CA THR A 247 -15.45 -5.79 -0.06
C THR A 247 -16.49 -6.80 -0.51
N GLN A 248 -16.47 -8.00 0.08
CA GLN A 248 -17.47 -9.04 -0.15
C GLN A 248 -18.05 -9.48 1.19
N ASP A 249 -19.37 -9.46 1.27
CA ASP A 249 -20.19 -9.86 2.40
C ASP A 249 -21.33 -10.79 1.92
N PRO A 250 -22.22 -11.27 2.81
CA PRO A 250 -23.32 -12.16 2.41
C PRO A 250 -24.32 -11.57 1.39
N GLU A 251 -24.41 -10.25 1.25
CA GLU A 251 -25.31 -9.57 0.29
C GLU A 251 -24.68 -9.40 -1.09
N GLY A 252 -23.35 -9.46 -1.18
CA GLY A 252 -22.61 -9.42 -2.44
C GLY A 252 -21.34 -8.60 -2.31
N TYR A 253 -21.15 -7.66 -3.24
CA TYR A 253 -19.98 -6.79 -3.25
C TYR A 253 -20.34 -5.34 -2.92
N ALA A 254 -19.44 -4.64 -2.23
CA ALA A 254 -19.45 -3.19 -2.13
C ALA A 254 -18.18 -2.62 -2.76
N PHE A 255 -18.36 -1.62 -3.61
CA PHE A 255 -17.28 -0.93 -4.32
C PHE A 255 -16.84 0.31 -3.54
N TYR A 256 -15.55 0.63 -3.53
CA TYR A 256 -15.03 1.84 -2.93
C TYR A 256 -14.05 2.54 -3.87
N GLU A 257 -14.25 3.84 -4.07
CA GLU A 257 -13.34 4.68 -4.84
C GLU A 257 -12.58 5.63 -3.92
N ALA A 258 -11.26 5.73 -4.06
CA ALA A 258 -10.42 6.59 -3.23
C ALA A 258 -9.78 7.72 -4.04
N LYS A 259 -10.15 8.97 -3.75
CA LYS A 259 -9.58 10.15 -4.43
C LYS A 259 -8.80 11.03 -3.45
N PHE A 260 -7.47 10.93 -3.50
CA PHE A 260 -6.57 11.83 -2.77
C PHE A 260 -6.21 13.07 -3.60
N ARG A 261 -7.20 13.91 -3.92
CA ARG A 261 -7.05 15.11 -4.79
C ARG A 261 -7.45 16.38 -4.05
N LYS A 262 -7.08 17.54 -4.59
CA LYS A 262 -7.42 18.87 -4.02
C LYS A 262 -8.86 19.31 -4.27
N SER A 263 -9.54 18.67 -5.22
CA SER A 263 -10.93 18.96 -5.57
C SER A 263 -11.87 17.97 -4.88
N PRO A 264 -13.05 18.42 -4.41
CA PRO A 264 -14.05 17.52 -3.85
C PRO A 264 -14.58 16.53 -4.91
N ILE A 265 -15.15 15.42 -4.46
CA ILE A 265 -15.86 14.48 -5.33
C ILE A 265 -17.25 15.06 -5.62
N THR A 266 -17.55 15.28 -6.90
CA THR A 266 -18.84 15.84 -7.34
C THR A 266 -19.87 14.74 -7.60
N GLN A 267 -21.16 15.08 -7.57
CA GLN A 267 -22.24 14.14 -7.93
C GLN A 267 -22.02 13.48 -9.30
N LYS A 268 -21.56 14.25 -10.29
CA LYS A 268 -21.26 13.74 -11.63
C LYS A 268 -20.21 12.63 -11.59
N MET A 269 -19.16 12.79 -10.79
CA MET A 269 -18.12 11.76 -10.64
C MET A 269 -18.69 10.51 -9.96
N VAL A 270 -19.53 10.68 -8.94
CA VAL A 270 -20.22 9.55 -8.28
C VAL A 270 -21.06 8.78 -9.29
N ASP A 271 -21.87 9.47 -10.10
CA ASP A 271 -22.74 8.85 -11.10
C ASP A 271 -21.93 8.12 -12.18
N GLU A 272 -20.80 8.69 -12.62
CA GLU A 272 -19.90 8.08 -13.61
C GLU A 272 -19.25 6.78 -13.09
N GLU A 273 -18.77 6.77 -11.84
CA GLU A 273 -18.17 5.58 -11.22
C GLU A 273 -19.23 4.49 -10.99
N ILE A 274 -20.43 4.85 -10.52
CA ILE A 274 -21.55 3.90 -10.36
C ILE A 274 -21.92 3.27 -11.72
N ALA A 275 -22.07 4.08 -12.76
CA ALA A 275 -22.39 3.59 -14.10
C ALA A 275 -21.30 2.66 -14.65
N GLN A 276 -20.03 2.95 -14.38
CA GLN A 276 -18.92 2.07 -14.76
C GLN A 276 -19.05 0.71 -14.06
N VAL A 277 -19.23 0.70 -12.74
CA VAL A 277 -19.38 -0.54 -11.96
C VAL A 277 -20.58 -1.36 -12.44
N GLU A 278 -21.73 -0.73 -12.66
CA GLU A 278 -22.94 -1.41 -13.16
C GLU A 278 -22.72 -2.03 -14.56
N ALA A 279 -21.95 -1.36 -15.43
CA ALA A 279 -21.62 -1.88 -16.76
C ALA A 279 -20.75 -3.15 -16.72
N THR A 280 -20.00 -3.39 -15.63
CA THR A 280 -19.16 -4.60 -15.50
C THR A 280 -19.97 -5.87 -15.16
N GLY A 281 -21.24 -5.73 -14.77
CA GLY A 281 -22.05 -6.85 -14.26
C GLY A 281 -21.73 -7.26 -12.82
N LEU A 282 -20.90 -6.49 -12.11
CA LEU A 282 -20.65 -6.66 -10.67
C LEU A 282 -21.95 -6.42 -9.90
N LYS A 283 -22.37 -7.41 -9.09
CA LYS A 283 -23.53 -7.27 -8.19
C LYS A 283 -23.17 -6.40 -6.99
N CYS A 284 -23.20 -5.09 -7.22
CA CYS A 284 -22.82 -4.08 -6.23
C CYS A 284 -24.05 -3.64 -5.43
N HIS A 285 -24.07 -3.84 -4.13
CA HIS A 285 -25.18 -3.36 -3.29
C HIS A 285 -24.90 -1.99 -2.67
N ARG A 286 -23.61 -1.60 -2.52
CA ARG A 286 -23.17 -0.35 -1.90
C ARG A 286 -21.95 0.25 -2.60
N TYR A 287 -21.90 1.59 -2.68
CA TYR A 287 -20.80 2.37 -3.27
C TYR A 287 -20.22 3.33 -2.24
N GLY A 288 -18.98 3.13 -1.84
CA GLY A 288 -18.25 4.02 -0.95
C GLY A 288 -17.33 4.97 -1.73
N PHE A 289 -17.17 6.19 -1.25
CA PHE A 289 -16.24 7.14 -1.81
C PHE A 289 -15.40 7.76 -0.69
N PHE A 290 -14.09 7.66 -0.82
CA PHE A 290 -13.12 8.31 0.05
C PHE A 290 -12.60 9.58 -0.60
N SER A 291 -12.62 10.70 0.13
CA SER A 291 -12.16 11.98 -0.40
C SER A 291 -11.22 12.69 0.56
N ARG A 292 -10.08 13.14 0.02
CA ARG A 292 -9.21 14.10 0.71
C ARG A 292 -9.91 15.45 0.93
N SER A 293 -10.63 15.94 -0.07
CA SER A 293 -11.18 17.31 -0.10
C SER A 293 -12.69 17.38 0.10
N GLY A 294 -13.31 16.30 0.59
CA GLY A 294 -14.75 16.23 0.83
C GLY A 294 -15.60 16.02 -0.43
N PHE A 295 -16.88 16.36 -0.34
CA PHE A 295 -17.91 15.95 -1.30
C PHE A 295 -18.83 17.13 -1.68
N GLU A 296 -19.14 17.20 -2.98
CA GLU A 296 -20.20 18.01 -3.58
C GLU A 296 -21.23 17.06 -4.23
N ALA A 297 -21.65 16.05 -3.46
CA ALA A 297 -22.56 14.99 -3.85
C ALA A 297 -23.56 14.73 -2.72
N GLY A 298 -24.77 14.27 -3.07
CA GLY A 298 -25.79 13.89 -2.10
C GLY A 298 -25.63 12.44 -1.66
N GLU A 299 -25.84 12.18 -0.37
CA GLU A 299 -25.94 10.81 0.12
C GLU A 299 -27.23 10.15 -0.40
N SER A 300 -27.17 8.84 -0.58
CA SER A 300 -28.29 7.98 -0.97
C SER A 300 -28.22 6.69 -0.17
N ASP A 301 -29.28 5.90 -0.17
CA ASP A 301 -29.32 4.61 0.54
C ASP A 301 -28.22 3.62 0.07
N ARG A 302 -27.65 3.84 -1.13
CA ARG A 302 -26.59 2.99 -1.71
C ARG A 302 -25.21 3.64 -1.67
N THR A 303 -25.06 4.89 -1.24
CA THR A 303 -23.77 5.60 -1.22
C THR A 303 -23.29 5.88 0.20
N VAL A 304 -21.98 5.78 0.41
CA VAL A 304 -21.32 6.13 1.67
C VAL A 304 -20.14 7.07 1.38
N PHE A 305 -20.07 8.19 2.09
CA PHE A 305 -19.00 9.17 1.94
C PHE A 305 -18.11 9.19 3.18
N ILE A 306 -16.80 9.09 2.95
CA ILE A 306 -15.80 9.00 4.00
C ILE A 306 -14.69 10.03 3.74
N ASP A 307 -14.57 11.02 4.60
CA ASP A 307 -13.50 12.02 4.56
C ASP A 307 -12.35 11.69 5.53
N LEU A 308 -11.25 12.44 5.43
CA LEU A 308 -10.10 12.24 6.30
C LEU A 308 -10.40 12.48 7.79
N PRO A 309 -11.15 13.53 8.20
CA PRO A 309 -11.60 13.67 9.58
C PRO A 309 -12.29 12.42 10.14
N GLN A 310 -13.18 11.77 9.38
CA GLN A 310 -13.81 10.52 9.79
C GLN A 310 -12.80 9.36 9.93
N MET A 311 -11.78 9.31 9.05
CA MET A 311 -10.76 8.26 9.09
C MET A 311 -9.80 8.37 10.28
N PHE A 312 -9.57 9.58 10.78
CA PHE A 312 -8.61 9.87 11.87
C PHE A 312 -9.28 10.32 13.18
N GLY A 313 -10.62 10.33 13.25
CA GLY A 313 -11.42 10.72 14.40
C GLY A 313 -11.71 9.62 15.42
#